data_AF-A0A2T2SHJ7-F1
#
_entry.id   AF-A0A2T2SHJ7-F1
#
_cell.length_a   1.000
_cell.length_b   1.000
_cell.length_c   1.000
_cell.angle_alpha   90.00
_cell.angle_beta   90.00
_cell.angle_gamma   90.00
#
_symmetry.space_group_name_H-M   'P 1'
#
loop_
_entity.id
_entity.type
_entity.pdbx_description
1 polymer ?
#
loop_
_entity_poly.entity_id
_entity_poly.type
_entity_poly.pdbx_seq_one_letter_code
_entity_poly.pdbx_strand_id
1 'polypeptide(L)' 'MAYPFHEIEPKWQEHWEEHQTFRTPDEIPEDEEKVYVLDMFPYPSGSGLHVGHPEGYTATDIVARYKRM' A
#
# COMPACT_ATOMS: atom_id res chain seq x y z
N MET A 1 26.65 12.85 -4.27
CA MET A 1 26.20 11.81 -3.31
C MET A 1 24.82 11.36 -3.74
N ALA A 2 24.53 10.06 -3.71
CA ALA A 2 23.21 9.53 -4.03
C ALA A 2 22.26 9.79 -2.86
N TYR A 3 20.96 9.97 -3.15
CA TYR A 3 19.93 10.06 -2.12
C TYR A 3 19.81 8.71 -1.37
N PRO A 4 19.74 8.67 -0.03
CA PRO A 4 19.79 7.43 0.73
C PRO A 4 18.41 6.74 0.84
N PHE A 5 17.80 6.40 -0.30
CA PHE A 5 16.49 5.72 -0.33
C PHE A 5 16.51 4.38 0.43
N HIS A 6 17.63 3.66 0.39
CA HIS A 6 17.82 2.39 1.11
C HIS A 6 17.79 2.52 2.64
N GLU A 7 17.99 3.72 3.20
CA GLU A 7 17.81 3.99 4.64
C GLU A 7 16.40 4.50 4.94
N ILE A 8 15.84 5.30 4.02
CA ILE A 8 14.57 5.99 4.23
C ILE A 8 13.37 5.05 4.04
N GLU A 9 13.40 4.16 3.04
CA GLU A 9 12.29 3.24 2.75
C GLU A 9 12.03 2.25 3.90
N PRO A 10 13.03 1.54 4.47
CA PRO A 10 12.79 0.62 5.58
C PRO A 10 12.28 1.34 6.84
N LYS A 11 12.79 2.54 7.14
CA LYS A 11 12.35 3.36 8.27
C LYS A 11 10.83 3.63 8.22
N TRP A 12 10.30 3.98 7.05
CA TRP A 12 8.87 4.25 6.91
C TRP A 12 8.03 2.98 6.90
N GLN A 13 8.54 1.89 6.31
CA GLN A 13 7.87 0.59 6.36
C GLN A 13 7.69 0.11 7.81
N GLU A 14 8.74 0.19 8.63
CA GLU A 14 8.71 -0.13 10.06
C GLU A 14 7.72 0.76 10.82
N HIS A 15 7.78 2.08 10.61
CA HIS A 15 6.84 3.02 11.21
C HIS A 15 5.37 2.67 10.86
N TRP A 16 5.08 2.36 9.59
CA TRP A 16 3.72 2.03 9.16
C TRP A 16 3.20 0.73 9.77
N GLU A 17 4.07 -0.27 9.92
CA GLU A 17 3.74 -1.54 10.57
C GLU A 17 3.46 -1.37 12.06
N GLU A 18 4.37 -0.70 12.79
CA GLU A 18 4.24 -0.43 14.22
C GLU A 18 2.97 0.36 14.56
N HIS A 19 2.61 1.34 13.72
CA HIS A 19 1.46 2.21 13.94
C HIS A 19 0.18 1.68 13.29
N GLN A 20 0.23 0.51 12.65
CA GLN A 20 -0.87 -0.05 11.87
C GLN A 20 -1.48 0.98 10.89
N THR A 21 -0.65 1.79 10.23
CA THR A 21 -1.07 2.98 9.45
C THR A 21 -2.10 2.64 8.36
N PHE A 22 -2.04 1.43 7.82
CA PHE A 22 -2.95 0.98 6.75
C PHE A 22 -4.11 0.10 7.24
N ARG A 23 -4.33 -0.04 8.56
CA ARG A 23 -5.49 -0.76 9.10
C ARG A 23 -6.79 -0.08 8.66
N THR A 24 -7.78 -0.89 8.29
CA THR A 24 -9.15 -0.41 8.06
C THR A 24 -9.82 -0.20 9.41
N PRO A 25 -10.45 0.95 9.68
CA PRO A 25 -11.14 1.19 10.94
C PRO A 25 -12.35 0.26 11.09
N ASP A 26 -12.69 -0.09 12.34
CA ASP A 26 -13.81 -0.99 12.63
C ASP A 26 -15.17 -0.30 12.33
N GLU A 27 -15.23 1.01 12.51
CA GLU A 27 -16.36 1.87 12.17
C GLU A 27 -15.87 3.03 11.27
N ILE A 28 -16.62 3.32 10.20
CA ILE A 28 -16.32 4.44 9.29
C ILE A 28 -17.28 5.58 9.66
N PRO A 29 -16.78 6.79 9.94
CA PRO A 29 -17.62 7.96 10.23
C PRO A 29 -18.66 8.19 9.11
N GLU A 30 -19.87 8.64 9.47
CA GLU A 30 -20.95 8.85 8.50
C GLU A 30 -20.63 9.93 7.46
N ASP A 31 -19.71 10.84 7.78
CA ASP A 31 -19.21 11.91 6.91
C ASP A 31 -18.06 11.47 5.99
N GLU A 32 -17.56 10.23 6.12
CA GLU A 32 -16.52 9.67 5.26
C GLU A 32 -17.09 8.68 4.22
N GLU A 33 -16.56 8.74 2.98
CA GLU A 33 -16.97 7.83 1.91
C GLU A 33 -16.22 6.50 2.02
N LYS A 34 -16.95 5.41 2.28
CA LYS A 34 -16.38 4.05 2.21
C LYS A 34 -15.98 3.70 0.77
N VAL A 35 -14.72 3.34 0.56
CA VAL A 35 -14.19 2.87 -0.72
C VAL A 35 -13.55 1.49 -0.57
N TYR A 36 -13.77 0.62 -1.56
CA TYR A 36 -13.08 -0.65 -1.69
C TYR A 36 -12.25 -0.66 -2.98
N VAL A 37 -10.94 -0.47 -2.84
CA VAL A 37 -9.95 -0.59 -3.93
C VAL A 37 -9.33 -1.99 -3.87
N LEU A 38 -9.29 -2.72 -4.98
CA LEU A 38 -8.94 -4.13 -5.00
C LEU A 38 -7.97 -4.47 -6.13
N ASP A 39 -6.94 -5.24 -5.78
CA ASP A 39 -6.05 -5.91 -6.72
C ASP A 39 -6.47 -7.36 -6.97
N MET A 40 -6.17 -7.85 -8.17
CA MET A 40 -6.17 -9.29 -8.41
C MET A 40 -4.96 -9.91 -7.69
N PHE A 41 -5.21 -10.72 -6.67
CA PHE A 41 -4.15 -11.36 -5.90
C PHE A 41 -3.33 -12.32 -6.79
N PRO A 42 -2.00 -12.38 -6.62
CA PRO A 42 -1.14 -13.17 -7.50
C PRO A 42 -1.16 -14.65 -7.13
N TYR A 43 -0.85 -15.51 -8.11
CA TYR A 43 -0.58 -16.93 -7.88
C TYR A 43 0.90 -17.15 -7.51
N PRO A 44 1.22 -18.03 -6.55
CA PRO A 44 2.60 -18.36 -6.19
C PRO A 44 3.21 -19.39 -7.15
N SER A 45 3.29 -19.05 -8.44
CA SER A 45 3.70 -19.94 -9.53
C SER A 45 5.12 -19.71 -10.05
N GLY A 46 5.95 -18.96 -9.32
CA GLY A 46 7.35 -18.69 -9.64
C GLY A 46 8.15 -18.32 -8.39
N SER A 47 9.42 -17.92 -8.58
CA SER A 47 10.29 -17.51 -7.46
C SER A 47 9.92 -16.15 -6.85
N GLY A 48 9.08 -15.37 -7.53
CA GLY A 48 8.64 -14.05 -7.09
C GLY A 48 7.91 -13.29 -8.19
N LEU A 49 7.55 -12.05 -7.88
CA LEU A 49 6.92 -11.14 -8.84
C LEU A 49 7.96 -10.51 -9.78
N HIS A 50 7.60 -10.35 -11.05
CA HIS A 50 8.32 -9.47 -12.00
C HIS A 50 7.75 -8.05 -12.01
N VAL A 51 8.45 -7.11 -12.64
CA VAL A 51 8.13 -5.66 -12.70
C VAL A 51 6.74 -5.32 -13.26
N GLY A 52 6.11 -6.20 -14.03
CA GLY A 52 4.72 -6.01 -14.47
C GLY A 52 3.64 -6.19 -13.38
N HIS A 53 3.85 -7.02 -12.36
CA HIS A 53 2.86 -7.19 -11.29
C HIS A 53 2.58 -5.90 -10.50
N PRO A 54 3.61 -5.14 -10.06
CA PRO A 54 3.37 -3.91 -9.32
C PRO A 54 2.78 -2.78 -10.15
N GLU A 55 2.64 -2.90 -11.48
CA GLU A 55 1.98 -1.86 -12.30
C GLU A 55 0.54 -1.62 -11.83
N GLY A 56 -0.26 -2.70 -11.77
CA GLY A 56 -1.63 -2.64 -11.25
C GLY A 56 -1.67 -2.27 -9.78
N TYR A 57 -0.78 -2.87 -8.97
CA TYR A 57 -0.77 -2.67 -7.51
C TYR A 57 -0.39 -1.23 -7.13
N THR A 58 0.46 -0.58 -7.91
CA THR A 58 0.80 0.83 -7.70
C THR A 58 -0.38 1.73 -8.06
N ALA A 59 -1.10 1.44 -9.15
CA ALA A 59 -2.26 2.22 -9.54
C ALA A 59 -3.37 2.19 -8.48
N THR A 60 -3.67 1.01 -7.95
CA THR A 60 -4.65 0.83 -6.86
C THR A 60 -4.18 1.43 -5.54
N ASP A 61 -2.89 1.29 -5.16
CA ASP A 61 -2.34 1.90 -3.95
C ASP A 61 -2.39 3.43 -3.97
N ILE A 62 -2.14 4.07 -5.13
CA ILE A 62 -2.29 5.53 -5.31
C ILE A 62 -3.74 5.95 -5.01
N VAL A 63 -4.73 5.26 -5.58
CA VAL A 63 -6.15 5.56 -5.35
C VAL A 63 -6.54 5.32 -3.89
N ALA A 64 -6.06 4.23 -3.29
CA ALA A 64 -6.33 3.91 -1.90
C ALA A 64 -5.78 4.98 -0.94
N ARG A 65 -4.56 5.47 -1.18
CA ARG A 65 -3.95 6.56 -0.40
C ARG A 65 -4.68 7.88 -0.59
N TYR A 66 -5.03 8.21 -1.84
CA TYR A 66 -5.82 9.41 -2.15
C TYR A 66 -7.15 9.43 -1.41
N LYS A 67 -7.83 8.27 -1.30
CA LYS A 67 -9.11 8.14 -0.60
C LYS A 67 -9.01 8.11 0.93
N ARG A 68 -7.81 7.96 1.51
CA ARG A 68 -7.57 8.02 2.97
C ARG A 68 -7.17 9.42 3.47
N MET A 69 -6.81 10.33 2.57
CA MET A 69 -6.43 11.71 2.87
C MET A 69 -7.65 12.64 2.80
#